data_AF-A0A0F4I6L2-F1
#
_entry.id   AF-A0A0F4I6L2-F1
#
_cell.length_a   1.000
_cell.length_b   1.000
_cell.length_c   1.000
_cell.angle_alpha   90.00
_cell.angle_beta   90.00
_cell.angle_gamma   90.00
#
_symmetry.space_group_name_H-M   'P 1'
#
loop_
_entity.id
_entity.type
_entity.pdbx_description
1 polymer ?
#
loop_
_entity_poly.entity_id
_entity_poly.type
_entity_poly.pdbx_seq_one_letter_code
_entity_poly.pdbx_strand_id
1 'polypeptide(L)'
;AFHSPLMDPMLDEFRAAVESVPFAPPALPVVSTLTGGPVGADEFCSPRYWVRHVREAVRFADAVASLAAEGVGTFLEVGPGGVLTAQAQHLLDDTRVLVPLLRTDRHEHLAVTTALARLHVHGTPVDWAAVHAGRGARRIDLPTYAFQRQDYWLRPAAPAGRRSVIEDWQYEVTWKRLPAPATGPAAGH
;
A
#
# COMPACT_ATOMS: atom_id res chain seq x y z
N ALA A 1 -23.23 -33.63 5.92
CA ALA A 1 -22.52 -32.50 6.53
C ALA A 1 -21.05 -32.55 6.11
N PHE A 2 -20.50 -31.44 5.62
CA PHE A 2 -19.08 -31.36 5.24
C PHE A 2 -18.18 -31.36 6.48
N HIS A 3 -16.89 -31.68 6.32
CA HIS A 3 -15.91 -31.70 7.41
C HIS A 3 -16.32 -32.61 8.59
N SER A 4 -16.99 -33.72 8.31
CA SER A 4 -17.57 -34.62 9.33
C SER A 4 -17.40 -36.10 8.95
N PRO A 5 -17.56 -37.05 9.90
CA PRO A 5 -17.51 -38.49 9.61
C PRO A 5 -18.46 -38.97 8.52
N LEU A 6 -19.52 -38.21 8.23
CA LEU A 6 -20.44 -38.51 7.13
C LEU A 6 -19.79 -38.43 5.75
N MET A 7 -18.57 -37.88 5.64
CA MET A 7 -17.78 -37.86 4.42
C MET A 7 -17.01 -39.15 4.19
N ASP A 8 -16.78 -39.98 5.21
CA ASP A 8 -15.95 -41.19 5.12
C ASP A 8 -16.33 -42.11 3.94
N PRO A 9 -17.63 -42.35 3.64
CA PRO A 9 -18.03 -43.22 2.52
C PRO A 9 -17.63 -42.74 1.13
N MET A 10 -17.40 -41.42 0.92
CA MET A 10 -17.05 -40.87 -0.40
C MET A 10 -15.54 -40.63 -0.58
N LEU A 11 -14.72 -40.81 0.46
CA LEU A 11 -13.31 -40.41 0.42
C LEU A 11 -12.47 -41.20 -0.59
N ASP A 12 -12.79 -42.47 -0.83
CA ASP A 12 -12.05 -43.28 -1.80
C ASP A 12 -12.33 -42.86 -3.24
N GLU A 13 -13.59 -42.59 -3.58
CA GLU A 13 -13.97 -42.05 -4.90
C GLU A 13 -13.40 -40.64 -5.10
N PHE A 14 -13.48 -39.80 -4.08
CA PHE A 14 -12.90 -38.46 -4.12
C PHE A 14 -11.37 -38.51 -4.28
N ARG A 15 -10.68 -39.43 -3.59
CA ARG A 15 -9.23 -39.63 -3.76
C ARG A 15 -8.89 -39.97 -5.21
N ALA A 16 -9.59 -40.93 -5.80
CA ALA A 16 -9.35 -41.32 -7.19
C ALA A 16 -9.54 -40.15 -8.17
N ALA A 17 -10.56 -39.31 -7.94
CA ALA A 17 -10.78 -38.11 -8.74
C ALA A 17 -9.64 -37.08 -8.58
N VAL A 18 -9.22 -36.80 -7.33
CA VAL A 18 -8.15 -35.83 -7.04
C VAL A 18 -6.78 -36.29 -7.56
N GLU A 19 -6.47 -37.58 -7.48
CA GLU A 19 -5.22 -38.16 -8.01
C GLU A 19 -5.10 -38.02 -9.54
N SER A 20 -6.22 -37.87 -10.24
CA SER A 20 -6.23 -37.63 -11.70
C SER A 20 -5.92 -36.18 -12.09
N VAL A 21 -5.89 -35.25 -11.13
CA VAL A 21 -5.68 -33.82 -11.37
C VAL A 21 -4.18 -33.49 -11.32
N PRO A 22 -3.62 -32.84 -12.36
CA PRO A 22 -2.25 -32.35 -12.28
C PRO A 22 -2.16 -31.14 -11.35
N PHE A 23 -1.28 -31.21 -10.36
CA PHE A 23 -1.00 -30.10 -9.45
C PHE A 23 0.19 -29.27 -9.91
N ALA A 24 0.08 -27.95 -9.74
CA ALA A 24 1.18 -27.01 -9.90
C ALA A 24 1.46 -26.30 -8.57
N PRO A 25 2.73 -25.99 -8.25
CA PRO A 25 3.08 -25.19 -7.09
C PRO A 25 2.32 -23.85 -7.08
N PRO A 26 1.84 -23.39 -5.91
CA PRO A 26 1.13 -22.12 -5.84
C PRO A 26 2.09 -20.97 -6.15
N ALA A 27 1.68 -20.08 -7.05
CA ALA A 27 2.44 -18.89 -7.42
C ALA A 27 2.39 -17.77 -6.36
N LEU A 28 1.40 -17.85 -5.46
CA LEU A 28 1.23 -16.94 -4.32
C LEU A 28 1.34 -17.75 -3.03
N PRO A 29 1.88 -17.16 -1.93
CA PRO A 29 1.84 -17.79 -0.63
C PRO A 29 0.41 -18.16 -0.22
N VAL A 30 0.24 -19.34 0.36
CA VAL A 30 -1.06 -19.84 0.81
C VAL A 30 -0.99 -20.13 2.31
N VAL A 31 -2.00 -19.65 3.05
CA VAL A 31 -2.27 -20.07 4.42
C VAL A 31 -3.41 -21.08 4.37
N SER A 32 -3.16 -22.31 4.81
CA SER A 32 -4.11 -23.39 4.76
C SER A 32 -5.14 -23.26 5.88
N THR A 33 -6.42 -23.41 5.54
CA THR A 33 -7.49 -23.53 6.54
C THR A 33 -7.60 -24.93 7.15
N LEU A 34 -6.79 -25.90 6.70
CA LEU A 34 -6.67 -27.21 7.34
C LEU A 34 -5.66 -27.16 8.49
N THR A 35 -4.52 -26.48 8.29
CA THR A 35 -3.44 -26.41 9.29
C THR A 35 -3.47 -25.12 10.10
N GLY A 36 -4.11 -24.06 9.59
CA GLY A 36 -4.13 -22.72 10.20
C GLY A 36 -2.85 -21.92 9.97
N GLY A 37 -1.95 -22.37 9.09
CA GLY A 37 -0.65 -21.73 8.84
C GLY A 37 -0.19 -21.85 7.39
N PRO A 38 0.99 -21.30 7.06
CA PRO A 38 1.56 -21.36 5.71
C PRO A 38 1.69 -22.81 5.23
N VAL A 39 1.38 -23.06 3.96
CA VAL A 39 1.50 -24.38 3.34
C VAL A 39 2.45 -24.32 2.14
N GLY A 40 3.37 -25.28 2.08
CA GLY A 40 4.33 -25.42 0.99
C GLY A 40 3.76 -26.18 -0.21
N ALA A 41 4.47 -26.13 -1.34
CA ALA A 41 4.08 -26.81 -2.57
C ALA A 41 3.92 -28.32 -2.39
N ASP A 42 4.84 -28.98 -1.68
CA ASP A 42 4.81 -30.44 -1.48
C ASP A 42 3.51 -30.91 -0.81
N GLU A 43 3.04 -30.17 0.20
CA GLU A 43 1.79 -30.49 0.88
C GLU A 43 0.58 -30.06 0.03
N PHE A 44 0.58 -28.84 -0.52
CA PHE A 44 -0.56 -28.30 -1.28
C PHE A 44 -0.83 -29.05 -2.59
N CYS A 45 0.23 -29.57 -3.22
CA CYS A 45 0.16 -30.38 -4.45
C CYS A 45 -0.06 -31.87 -4.17
N SER A 46 -0.32 -32.27 -2.92
CA SER A 46 -0.59 -33.66 -2.56
C SER A 46 -2.08 -33.98 -2.61
N PRO A 47 -2.52 -35.04 -3.30
CA PRO A 47 -3.91 -35.52 -3.21
C PRO A 47 -4.36 -35.80 -1.77
N ARG A 48 -3.42 -36.27 -0.93
CA ARG A 48 -3.67 -36.54 0.50
C ARG A 48 -4.13 -35.27 1.24
N TYR A 49 -3.56 -34.11 0.91
CA TYR A 49 -3.95 -32.85 1.53
C TYR A 49 -5.43 -32.52 1.25
N TRP A 50 -5.87 -32.69 0.01
CA TRP A 50 -7.25 -32.38 -0.39
C TRP A 50 -8.28 -33.37 0.18
N VAL A 51 -7.94 -34.66 0.25
CA VAL A 51 -8.77 -35.67 0.93
C VAL A 51 -8.90 -35.36 2.43
N ARG A 52 -7.83 -34.88 3.08
CA ARG A 52 -7.92 -34.39 4.46
C ARG A 52 -8.76 -33.13 4.56
N HIS A 53 -8.56 -32.17 3.67
CA HIS A 53 -9.26 -30.88 3.67
C HIS A 53 -10.78 -31.03 3.62
N VAL A 54 -11.30 -31.94 2.79
CA VAL A 54 -12.75 -32.17 2.68
C VAL A 54 -13.36 -32.80 3.95
N ARG A 55 -12.54 -33.47 4.76
CA ARG A 55 -12.95 -34.29 5.92
C ARG A 55 -12.70 -33.64 7.27
N GLU A 56 -11.56 -32.98 7.44
CA GLU A 56 -11.12 -32.35 8.67
C GLU A 56 -11.72 -30.93 8.80
N ALA A 57 -11.75 -30.40 10.03
CA ALA A 57 -12.37 -29.11 10.33
C ALA A 57 -11.63 -27.92 9.70
N VAL A 58 -12.40 -26.88 9.33
CA VAL A 58 -11.87 -25.62 8.79
C VAL A 58 -11.43 -24.70 9.93
N ARG A 59 -10.12 -24.47 10.05
CA ARG A 59 -9.45 -23.60 11.01
C ARG A 59 -9.35 -22.16 10.48
N PHE A 60 -10.48 -21.57 10.12
CA PHE A 60 -10.52 -20.22 9.53
C PHE A 60 -9.91 -19.15 10.44
N ALA A 61 -10.22 -19.19 11.74
CA ALA A 61 -9.71 -18.22 12.70
C ALA A 61 -8.18 -18.26 12.82
N ASP A 62 -7.61 -19.48 12.87
CA ASP A 62 -6.17 -19.67 12.91
C ASP A 62 -5.49 -19.16 11.63
N ALA A 63 -6.09 -19.43 10.46
CA ALA A 63 -5.57 -18.92 9.19
C ALA A 63 -5.58 -17.39 9.11
N VAL A 64 -6.65 -16.74 9.56
CA VAL A 64 -6.73 -15.27 9.62
C VAL A 64 -5.72 -14.68 10.60
N ALA A 65 -5.56 -15.30 11.77
CA ALA A 65 -4.57 -14.89 12.75
C ALA A 65 -3.13 -15.05 12.22
N SER A 66 -2.85 -16.14 11.50
CA SER A 66 -1.55 -16.36 10.85
C SER A 66 -1.26 -15.26 9.81
N LEU A 67 -2.22 -14.91 8.95
CA LEU A 67 -2.07 -13.81 7.99
C LEU A 67 -1.81 -12.47 8.70
N ALA A 68 -2.52 -12.18 9.78
CA ALA A 68 -2.32 -10.95 10.54
C ALA A 68 -0.94 -10.88 11.22
N ALA A 69 -0.44 -12.01 11.73
CA ALA A 69 0.89 -12.13 12.31
C ALA A 69 2.01 -11.93 11.27
N GLU A 70 1.77 -12.33 10.02
CA GLU A 70 2.65 -12.05 8.87
C GLU A 70 2.55 -10.59 8.37
N GLY A 71 1.77 -9.74 9.04
CA GLY A 71 1.67 -8.31 8.73
C GLY A 71 0.65 -7.95 7.67
N VAL A 72 -0.24 -8.86 7.25
CA VAL A 72 -1.29 -8.56 6.27
C VAL A 72 -2.24 -7.49 6.81
N GLY A 73 -2.27 -6.32 6.16
CA GLY A 73 -3.11 -5.18 6.55
C GLY A 73 -4.45 -5.08 5.81
N THR A 74 -4.59 -5.80 4.69
CA THR A 74 -5.76 -5.71 3.81
C THR A 74 -6.23 -7.10 3.39
N PHE A 75 -7.52 -7.36 3.55
CA PHE A 75 -8.16 -8.62 3.21
C PHE A 75 -9.32 -8.36 2.24
N LEU A 76 -9.33 -9.10 1.13
CA LEU A 76 -10.38 -9.06 0.12
C LEU A 76 -11.09 -10.42 0.09
N GLU A 77 -12.39 -10.43 0.38
CA GLU A 77 -13.22 -11.64 0.19
C GLU A 77 -13.70 -11.72 -1.26
N VAL A 78 -13.32 -12.79 -1.94
CA VAL A 78 -13.79 -13.13 -3.28
C VAL A 78 -14.92 -14.13 -3.15
N GLY A 79 -16.16 -13.65 -3.22
CA GLY A 79 -17.36 -14.45 -3.07
C GLY A 79 -18.62 -13.57 -3.03
N PRO A 80 -19.82 -14.16 -3.12
CA PRO A 80 -21.07 -13.43 -3.39
C PRO A 80 -21.61 -12.58 -2.22
N GLY A 81 -21.14 -12.79 -0.98
CA GLY A 81 -21.82 -12.29 0.22
C GLY A 81 -21.05 -11.25 1.04
N GLY A 82 -19.90 -11.62 1.61
CA GLY A 82 -19.26 -10.88 2.69
C GLY A 82 -19.24 -11.61 4.04
N VAL A 83 -19.49 -12.92 4.05
CA VAL A 83 -19.57 -13.72 5.29
C VAL A 83 -18.21 -13.87 5.94
N LEU A 84 -17.16 -14.14 5.15
CA LEU A 84 -15.80 -14.30 5.67
C LEU A 84 -15.26 -12.96 6.20
N THR A 85 -15.63 -11.86 5.55
CA THR A 85 -15.33 -10.50 5.97
C THR A 85 -15.95 -10.22 7.34
N ALA A 86 -17.23 -10.55 7.53
CA ALA A 86 -17.90 -10.38 8.81
C ALA A 86 -17.28 -11.26 9.91
N GLN A 87 -16.88 -12.49 9.60
CA GLN A 87 -16.16 -13.35 10.54
C GLN A 87 -14.77 -12.78 10.89
N ALA A 88 -14.01 -12.31 9.90
CA ALA A 88 -12.70 -11.70 10.11
C ALA A 88 -12.77 -10.43 10.96
N GLN A 89 -13.84 -9.63 10.86
CA GLN A 89 -14.07 -8.46 11.72
C GLN A 89 -14.13 -8.81 13.22
N HIS A 90 -14.54 -10.03 13.57
CA HIS A 90 -14.59 -10.47 14.97
C HIS A 90 -13.23 -10.96 15.48
N LEU A 91 -12.27 -11.20 14.58
CA LEU A 91 -10.95 -11.76 14.88
C LEU A 91 -9.84 -10.70 14.83
N LEU A 92 -10.03 -9.66 14.03
CA LEU A 92 -9.03 -8.64 13.72
C LEU A 92 -9.40 -7.32 14.38
N ASP A 93 -8.37 -6.51 14.66
CA ASP A 93 -8.55 -5.15 15.13
C ASP A 93 -9.06 -4.21 14.01
N ASP A 94 -9.60 -3.05 14.40
CA ASP A 94 -10.18 -2.05 13.49
C ASP A 94 -9.15 -1.35 12.59
N THR A 95 -7.84 -1.63 12.75
CA THR A 95 -6.81 -1.05 11.87
C THR A 95 -6.69 -1.81 10.54
N ARG A 96 -7.30 -3.00 10.45
CA ARG A 96 -7.28 -3.83 9.23
C ARG A 96 -8.36 -3.42 8.26
N VAL A 97 -8.01 -3.46 6.96
CA VAL A 97 -8.93 -3.14 5.87
C VAL A 97 -9.58 -4.43 5.40
N LEU A 98 -10.89 -4.58 5.62
CA LEU A 98 -11.65 -5.79 5.26
C LEU A 98 -12.70 -5.43 4.21
N VAL A 99 -12.61 -6.04 3.02
CA VAL A 99 -13.43 -5.66 1.86
C VAL A 99 -14.09 -6.90 1.26
N PRO A 100 -15.44 -6.98 1.21
CA PRO A 100 -16.12 -7.96 0.38
C PRO A 100 -16.18 -7.48 -1.08
N LEU A 101 -15.80 -8.34 -2.02
CA LEU A 101 -15.83 -8.00 -3.45
C LEU A 101 -17.26 -7.90 -3.99
N LEU A 102 -18.12 -8.86 -3.64
CA LEU A 102 -19.53 -8.87 -4.00
C LEU A 102 -20.39 -8.83 -2.75
N ARG A 103 -21.63 -8.37 -2.92
CA ARG A 103 -22.67 -8.42 -1.91
C ARG A 103 -24.01 -8.73 -2.55
N THR A 104 -24.78 -9.60 -1.89
CA THR A 104 -26.10 -10.05 -2.36
C THR A 104 -27.12 -8.91 -2.47
N ASP A 105 -26.97 -7.83 -1.71
CA ASP A 105 -27.90 -6.70 -1.65
C ASP A 105 -27.65 -5.61 -2.72
N ARG A 106 -26.72 -5.84 -3.66
CA ARG A 106 -26.32 -4.83 -4.67
C ARG A 106 -26.03 -5.46 -6.02
N HIS A 107 -26.15 -4.67 -7.08
CA HIS A 107 -25.70 -5.07 -8.41
C HIS A 107 -24.18 -5.29 -8.44
N GLU A 108 -23.74 -6.33 -9.14
CA GLU A 108 -22.33 -6.75 -9.19
C GLU A 108 -21.38 -5.64 -9.64
N HIS A 109 -21.73 -4.90 -10.69
CA HIS A 109 -20.89 -3.81 -11.21
C HIS A 109 -20.62 -2.74 -10.13
N LEU A 110 -21.65 -2.40 -9.34
CA LEU A 110 -21.55 -1.43 -8.27
C LEU A 110 -20.76 -1.99 -7.10
N ALA A 111 -20.97 -3.26 -6.75
CA ALA A 111 -20.23 -3.94 -5.68
C ALA A 111 -18.72 -3.99 -5.99
N VAL A 112 -18.36 -4.45 -7.18
CA VAL A 112 -16.96 -4.53 -7.63
C VAL A 112 -16.30 -3.16 -7.67
N THR A 113 -16.96 -2.17 -8.28
CA THR A 113 -16.38 -0.81 -8.36
C THR A 113 -16.22 -0.17 -6.98
N THR A 114 -17.17 -0.44 -6.07
CA THR A 114 -17.08 0.03 -4.67
C THR A 114 -15.94 -0.65 -3.94
N ALA A 115 -15.74 -1.96 -4.11
CA ALA A 115 -14.64 -2.71 -3.50
C ALA A 115 -13.28 -2.18 -4.00
N LEU A 116 -13.12 -1.97 -5.31
CA LEU A 116 -11.90 -1.38 -5.89
C LEU A 116 -11.64 0.03 -5.37
N ALA A 117 -12.68 0.87 -5.27
CA ALA A 117 -12.56 2.20 -4.70
C ALA A 117 -12.11 2.14 -3.23
N ARG A 118 -12.68 1.24 -2.42
CA ARG A 118 -12.26 1.03 -1.02
C ARG A 118 -10.78 0.63 -0.93
N LEU A 119 -10.37 -0.36 -1.71
CA LEU A 119 -8.96 -0.78 -1.77
C LEU A 119 -8.05 0.40 -2.13
N HIS A 120 -8.44 1.18 -3.15
CA HIS A 120 -7.68 2.34 -3.61
C HIS A 120 -7.51 3.43 -2.54
N VAL A 121 -8.60 3.83 -1.86
CA VAL A 121 -8.51 4.87 -0.82
C VAL A 121 -7.71 4.42 0.40
N HIS A 122 -7.63 3.11 0.62
CA HIS A 122 -6.81 2.50 1.67
C HIS A 122 -5.37 2.16 1.21
N GLY A 123 -4.95 2.69 0.05
CA GLY A 123 -3.56 2.63 -0.41
C GLY A 123 -3.19 1.36 -1.18
N THR A 124 -4.15 0.46 -1.45
CA THR A 124 -3.90 -0.67 -2.36
C THR A 124 -3.82 -0.15 -3.80
N PRO A 125 -2.73 -0.43 -4.54
CA PRO A 125 -2.62 0.00 -5.93
C PRO A 125 -3.66 -0.75 -6.79
N VAL A 126 -4.43 0.01 -7.56
CA VAL A 126 -5.41 -0.51 -8.51
C VAL A 126 -4.99 -0.08 -9.90
N ASP A 127 -4.84 -1.04 -10.81
CA ASP A 127 -4.61 -0.76 -12.23
C ASP A 127 -5.93 -0.32 -12.89
N TRP A 128 -6.19 0.98 -12.85
CA TRP A 128 -7.37 1.57 -13.48
C TRP A 128 -7.36 1.44 -15.01
N ALA A 129 -6.20 1.31 -15.64
CA ALA A 129 -6.11 1.08 -17.08
C ALA A 129 -6.66 -0.31 -17.42
N ALA A 130 -6.29 -1.34 -16.64
CA ALA A 130 -6.84 -2.69 -16.78
C ALA A 130 -8.36 -2.74 -16.51
N VAL A 131 -8.85 -2.01 -15.51
CA VAL A 131 -10.29 -1.93 -15.20
C VAL A 131 -11.11 -1.40 -16.39
N HIS A 132 -10.56 -0.42 -17.10
CA HIS A 132 -11.21 0.23 -18.24
C HIS A 132 -10.87 -0.37 -19.61
N ALA A 133 -9.94 -1.33 -19.68
CA ALA A 133 -9.52 -1.97 -20.92
C ALA A 133 -10.72 -2.59 -21.67
N GLY A 134 -10.80 -2.34 -22.98
CA GLY A 134 -11.88 -2.86 -23.84
C GLY A 134 -13.27 -2.24 -23.63
N ARG A 135 -13.42 -1.24 -22.74
CA ARG A 135 -14.72 -0.60 -22.41
C ARG A 135 -14.98 0.73 -23.14
N GLY A 136 -14.10 1.12 -24.07
CA GLY A 136 -14.23 2.39 -24.79
C GLY A 136 -14.05 3.65 -23.92
N ALA A 137 -13.39 3.52 -22.77
CA ALA A 137 -13.10 4.66 -21.91
C ALA A 137 -12.20 5.67 -22.64
N ARG A 138 -12.52 6.95 -22.52
CA ARG A 138 -11.75 8.06 -23.11
C ARG A 138 -11.28 9.00 -22.01
N ARG A 139 -10.07 9.56 -22.18
CA ARG A 139 -9.61 10.67 -21.34
C ARG A 139 -10.43 11.90 -21.71
N ILE A 140 -10.89 12.62 -20.68
CA ILE A 140 -11.59 13.89 -20.81
C ILE A 140 -10.88 14.92 -19.94
N ASP A 141 -11.03 16.20 -20.29
CA ASP A 141 -10.52 17.28 -19.46
C ASP A 141 -11.32 17.34 -18.15
N LEU A 142 -10.60 17.37 -17.03
CA LEU A 142 -11.15 17.51 -15.69
C LEU A 142 -10.61 18.80 -15.06
N PRO A 143 -11.32 19.38 -14.07
CA PRO A 143 -10.78 20.47 -13.30
C PRO A 143 -9.38 20.13 -12.76
N THR A 144 -8.45 21.08 -12.90
CA THR A 144 -7.11 20.92 -12.36
C THR A 144 -7.13 20.85 -10.84
N TYR A 145 -6.09 20.27 -10.24
CA TYR A 145 -5.95 20.16 -8.80
C TYR A 145 -6.25 21.48 -8.07
N ALA A 146 -7.15 21.42 -7.09
CA ALA A 146 -7.52 22.57 -6.28
C ALA A 146 -6.46 22.80 -5.19
N PHE A 147 -5.36 23.48 -5.54
CA PHE A 147 -4.30 23.81 -4.60
C PHE A 147 -4.85 24.53 -3.36
N GLN A 148 -4.52 24.02 -2.17
CA GLN A 148 -4.70 24.74 -0.91
C GLN A 148 -3.57 25.77 -0.78
N ARG A 149 -3.83 26.98 -1.27
CA ARG A 149 -2.80 28.03 -1.36
C ARG A 149 -2.50 28.61 0.02
N GLN A 150 -1.22 28.78 0.31
CA GLN A 150 -0.71 29.55 1.44
C GLN A 150 0.35 30.52 0.94
N ASP A 151 0.35 31.72 1.53
CA ASP A 151 1.28 32.77 1.18
C ASP A 151 2.64 32.53 1.87
N TYR A 152 3.62 32.10 1.11
CA TYR A 152 5.00 31.93 1.58
C TYR A 152 5.86 33.12 1.14
N TRP A 153 5.69 34.25 1.84
CA TRP A 153 6.55 35.43 1.69
C TRP A 153 7.53 35.54 2.85
N LEU A 154 8.81 35.84 2.55
CA LEU A 154 9.77 36.26 3.56
C LEU A 154 9.34 37.62 4.11
N ARG A 155 8.63 37.61 5.24
CA ARG A 155 8.32 38.85 5.97
C ARG A 155 9.63 39.34 6.60
N PRO A 156 10.03 40.61 6.39
CA PRO A 156 11.14 41.18 7.13
C PRO A 156 10.87 40.95 8.61
N ALA A 157 11.83 40.37 9.33
CA ALA A 157 11.76 40.34 10.78
C ALA A 157 11.53 41.79 11.25
N ALA A 158 10.59 42.00 12.17
CA ALA A 158 10.48 43.29 12.85
C ALA A 158 11.90 43.69 13.26
N PRO A 159 12.34 44.93 13.01
CA PRO A 159 13.71 45.32 13.31
C PRO A 159 13.93 45.05 14.81
N ALA A 160 14.60 43.94 15.12
CA ALA A 160 15.29 43.81 16.39
C ALA A 160 16.19 45.02 16.40
N GLY A 161 15.98 45.92 17.36
CA GLY A 161 16.67 47.20 17.43
C GLY A 161 18.12 46.98 17.03
N ARG A 162 18.54 47.66 15.97
CA ARG A 162 19.87 47.53 15.42
C ARG A 162 20.83 47.91 16.53
N ARG A 163 21.34 46.94 17.30
CA ARG A 163 22.63 47.13 17.95
C ARG A 163 23.59 47.31 16.80
N SER A 164 24.13 48.51 16.70
CA SER A 164 25.22 48.82 15.78
C SER A 164 26.33 47.82 16.03
N VAL A 165 26.50 46.84 15.15
CA VAL A 165 27.72 46.02 15.08
C VAL A 165 28.85 46.83 14.41
N ILE A 166 28.57 48.09 14.02
CA ILE A 166 29.53 49.03 13.43
C ILE A 166 30.29 49.81 14.54
N GLU A 167 29.96 49.60 15.82
CA GLU A 167 30.79 50.15 16.91
C GLU A 167 32.17 49.46 16.98
N ASP A 168 32.29 48.20 16.53
CA ASP A 168 33.54 47.41 16.66
C ASP A 168 34.43 47.40 15.40
N TRP A 169 34.05 48.06 14.31
CA TRP A 169 34.87 48.18 13.10
C TRP A 169 34.86 49.62 12.59
N GLN A 170 35.42 50.54 13.37
CA GLN A 170 35.78 51.87 12.90
C GLN A 170 37.27 51.92 12.62
N TYR A 171 37.63 52.28 11.39
CA TYR A 171 39.00 52.60 11.00
C TYR A 171 39.05 54.06 10.55
N GLU A 172 40.04 54.80 11.03
CA GLU A 172 40.30 56.17 10.60
C GLU A 172 41.27 56.14 9.41
N VAL A 173 40.83 56.62 8.25
CA VAL A 173 41.68 56.78 7.07
C VAL A 173 42.28 58.19 7.11
N THR A 174 43.56 58.29 7.49
CA THR A 174 44.31 59.54 7.39
C THR A 174 45.20 59.53 6.15
N TRP A 175 45.05 60.57 5.33
CA TRP A 175 45.92 60.79 4.17
C TRP A 175 47.08 61.69 4.57
N LYS A 176 48.31 61.17 4.51
CA LYS A 176 49.52 62.00 4.63
C LYS A 176 49.99 62.37 3.23
N ARG A 177 49.98 63.67 2.91
CA ARG A 177 50.54 64.16 1.64
C ARG A 177 52.04 63.90 1.65
N LEU A 178 52.52 63.07 0.73
CA LEU A 178 53.94 62.92 0.49
C LEU A 178 54.45 64.19 -0.21
N PRO A 179 55.63 64.72 0.17
CA PRO A 179 56.24 65.84 -0.53
C PRO A 179 56.41 65.48 -2.00
N ALA A 180 56.10 66.43 -2.89
CA ALA A 180 56.25 66.23 -4.32
C ALA A 180 57.71 65.88 -4.64
N PRO A 181 57.97 64.89 -5.52
CA PRO A 181 59.33 64.62 -5.96
C PRO A 181 59.94 65.89 -6.56
N ALA A 182 61.16 66.22 -6.15
CA ALA A 182 61.86 67.41 -6.65
C ALA A 182 61.99 67.34 -8.17
N THR A 183 61.50 68.35 -8.86
CA THR A 183 61.59 68.50 -10.31
C THR A 183 63.06 68.72 -10.70
N GLY A 184 63.75 67.65 -11.08
CA GLY A 184 65.04 67.73 -11.77
C GLY A 184 64.84 68.27 -13.20
N PRO A 185 65.80 69.05 -13.74
CA PRO A 185 65.60 69.78 -14.98
C PRO A 185 65.46 68.86 -16.19
N ALA A 186 64.51 69.22 -17.07
CA ALA A 186 64.28 68.60 -18.35
C ALA A 186 65.45 68.89 -19.32
N ALA A 187 66.08 67.85 -19.84
CA ALA A 187 66.78 67.86 -21.12
C ALA A 187 65.91 67.03 -22.08
N GLY A 188 65.45 67.49 -23.24
CA GLY A 188 66.08 68.42 -24.16
C GLY A 188 66.57 67.61 -25.37
N HIS A 189 65.68 67.49 -26.37
CA HIS A 189 65.80 66.96 -27.75
C HIS A 189 66.77 65.83 -28.08
#